data_AF-A0A947ZC15-F1
#
_entry.id   AF-A0A947ZC15-F1
#
_cell.length_a   1.000
_cell.length_b   1.000
_cell.length_c   1.000
_cell.angle_alpha   90.00
_cell.angle_beta   90.00
_cell.angle_gamma   90.00
#
_symmetry.space_group_name_H-M   'P 1'
#
loop_
_entity.id
_entity.type
_entity.pdbx_description
1 polymer ?
#
loop_
_entity_poly.entity_id
_entity_poly.type
_entity_poly.pdbx_seq_one_letter_code
_entity_poly.pdbx_strand_id
1 'polypeptide(L)'
;MDFVYSFWNEMMVRRGNSSLALLKPYLMPGTGKYLEQFAAAPAAVGSLVEVNGVVIGSLRISSVCKADFFHSPGKSDDSSPAHFITVELDGNFTEKYQNGSIKKFYMQANLEFVRVAGIQSKAPNDIFVLACQSCGGTLNQETIGEACPYCSQPYHLPFFNWKLNSMEMAAKPVSRPSCQIQKGQVIESGYCQLLKKQYDLENALNALETEGGFSRDAFIARVEAIFDNLYTLWQKNDMEGMVPFLTDRLASSFQFWITTYQTNNMKNILEEWKIESIEPSTLREDRFYDAITVRVRASVIDYTIEGKSKIVDGSDCYRRFFAEYWTLVRSVVPPEKGTCPSCGVEILQDQSTRCSFCGSRLFVPRGEWRLSTIEQAETYKVGREGIIIVFTPGPKKEVTA
;
A
#
# COMPACT_ATOMS: atom_id res chain seq x y z
N MET A 1 -5.82 -3.38 -7.42
CA MET A 1 -4.90 -2.36 -6.87
C MET A 1 -3.69 -3.01 -6.21
N ASP A 2 -3.85 -4.17 -5.58
CA ASP A 2 -2.74 -5.00 -5.05
C ASP A 2 -1.59 -5.21 -6.04
N PHE A 3 -1.91 -5.51 -7.31
CA PHE A 3 -0.91 -5.61 -8.36
C PHE A 3 -0.02 -4.36 -8.45
N VAL A 4 -0.62 -3.16 -8.47
CA VAL A 4 0.09 -1.90 -8.63
C VAL A 4 0.96 -1.62 -7.41
N TYR A 5 0.44 -1.88 -6.20
CA TYR A 5 1.20 -1.75 -4.97
C TYR A 5 2.42 -2.68 -4.95
N SER A 6 2.22 -3.97 -5.21
CA SER A 6 3.30 -4.97 -5.22
C SER A 6 4.33 -4.67 -6.30
N PHE A 7 3.87 -4.34 -7.51
CA PHE A 7 4.74 -3.94 -8.61
C PHE A 7 5.57 -2.70 -8.26
N TRP A 8 4.96 -1.66 -7.69
CA TRP A 8 5.66 -0.43 -7.32
C TRP A 8 6.72 -0.68 -6.23
N ASN A 9 6.37 -1.42 -5.18
CA ASN A 9 7.32 -1.77 -4.12
C ASN A 9 8.52 -2.54 -4.67
N GLU A 10 8.27 -3.55 -5.50
CA GLU A 10 9.33 -4.33 -6.14
C GLU A 10 10.18 -3.47 -7.08
N MET A 11 9.55 -2.54 -7.82
CA MET A 11 10.27 -1.59 -8.67
C MET A 11 11.17 -0.65 -7.85
N MET A 12 10.70 -0.15 -6.71
CA MET A 12 11.50 0.71 -5.83
C MET A 12 12.66 -0.05 -5.18
N VAL A 13 12.44 -1.26 -4.65
CA VAL A 13 13.51 -2.10 -4.10
C VAL A 13 14.56 -2.41 -5.17
N ARG A 14 14.10 -2.72 -6.39
CA ARG A 14 14.97 -3.08 -7.52
C ARG A 14 15.76 -1.92 -8.10
N ARG A 15 15.25 -0.70 -7.96
CA ARG A 15 16.00 0.51 -8.25
C ARG A 15 17.22 0.63 -7.34
N GLY A 16 17.10 0.25 -6.06
CA GLY A 16 18.22 0.26 -5.11
C GLY A 16 19.31 -0.74 -5.48
N ASN A 17 18.94 -1.99 -5.79
CA ASN A 17 19.90 -3.06 -6.09
C ASN A 17 20.24 -3.21 -7.59
N SER A 18 19.92 -2.22 -8.42
CA SER A 18 20.17 -2.22 -9.88
C SER A 18 19.60 -3.44 -10.63
N SER A 19 18.51 -4.02 -10.15
CA SER A 19 17.90 -5.24 -10.70
C SER A 19 16.56 -5.01 -11.41
N LEU A 20 16.35 -3.80 -11.96
CA LEU A 20 15.10 -3.42 -12.64
C LEU A 20 14.79 -4.27 -13.89
N ALA A 21 15.81 -4.84 -14.53
CA ALA A 21 15.63 -5.72 -15.69
C ALA A 21 14.70 -6.91 -15.40
N LEU A 22 14.63 -7.39 -14.15
CA LEU A 22 13.76 -8.48 -13.74
C LEU A 22 12.25 -8.17 -13.89
N LEU A 23 11.88 -6.89 -14.01
CA LEU A 23 10.50 -6.47 -14.21
C LEU A 23 10.06 -6.50 -15.67
N LYS A 24 10.94 -6.81 -16.65
CA LYS A 24 10.60 -6.92 -18.08
C LYS A 24 9.26 -7.62 -18.40
N PRO A 25 8.86 -8.73 -17.75
CA PRO A 25 7.58 -9.38 -18.03
C PRO A 25 6.34 -8.51 -17.77
N TYR A 26 6.49 -7.47 -16.94
CA TYR A 26 5.44 -6.56 -16.49
C TYR A 26 5.50 -5.20 -17.17
N LEU A 27 6.33 -5.04 -18.19
CA LEU A 27 6.60 -3.77 -18.85
C LEU A 27 6.17 -3.85 -20.32
N MET A 28 5.53 -2.79 -20.82
CA MET A 28 5.28 -2.63 -22.24
C MET A 28 6.54 -2.17 -22.97
N PRO A 29 6.73 -2.55 -24.25
CA PRO A 29 7.78 -1.98 -25.10
C PRO A 29 7.72 -0.44 -25.10
N GLY A 30 8.89 0.21 -25.00
CA GLY A 30 8.99 1.67 -24.94
C GLY A 30 9.09 2.25 -23.52
N THR A 31 8.79 1.46 -22.48
CA THR A 31 8.94 1.90 -21.09
C THR A 31 10.39 2.03 -20.61
N GLY A 32 11.36 1.53 -21.39
CA GLY A 32 12.79 1.56 -21.04
C GLY A 32 13.32 2.97 -20.72
N LYS A 33 12.87 3.99 -21.46
CA LYS A 33 13.27 5.39 -21.22
C LYS A 33 12.85 5.88 -19.83
N TYR A 34 11.64 5.50 -19.38
CA TYR A 34 11.16 5.86 -18.05
C TYR A 34 11.97 5.13 -16.97
N LEU A 35 12.33 3.87 -17.21
CA LEU A 35 13.15 3.10 -16.27
C LEU A 35 14.57 3.62 -16.16
N GLU A 36 15.17 4.06 -17.25
CA GLU A 36 16.48 4.72 -17.25
C GLU A 36 16.44 6.02 -16.44
N GLN A 37 15.44 6.87 -16.68
CA GLN A 37 15.24 8.11 -15.91
C GLN A 37 14.95 7.82 -14.44
N PHE A 38 14.16 6.79 -14.16
CA PHE A 38 13.83 6.35 -12.81
C PHE A 38 15.05 5.77 -12.09
N ALA A 39 15.89 4.99 -12.77
CA ALA A 39 17.11 4.40 -12.22
C ALA A 39 18.21 5.45 -11.96
N ALA A 40 18.20 6.57 -12.70
CA ALA A 40 19.20 7.60 -12.57
C ALA A 40 19.18 8.23 -11.16
N ALA A 41 20.23 8.00 -10.38
CA ALA A 41 20.50 8.76 -9.17
C ALA A 41 20.96 10.18 -9.55
N PRO A 42 20.66 11.22 -8.75
CA PRO A 42 21.22 12.54 -8.98
C PRO A 42 22.76 12.46 -8.96
N ALA A 43 23.41 12.84 -10.07
CA ALA A 43 24.86 12.72 -10.25
C ALA A 43 25.68 13.36 -9.11
N ALA A 44 25.11 14.33 -8.39
CA ALA A 44 25.73 15.06 -7.29
C ALA A 44 25.83 14.31 -5.95
N VAL A 45 25.14 13.17 -5.76
CA VAL A 45 25.00 12.52 -4.43
C VAL A 45 25.79 11.19 -4.33
N GLY A 46 26.35 10.72 -5.46
CA GLY A 46 27.04 9.44 -5.57
C GLY A 46 26.11 8.30 -6.01
N SER A 47 26.65 7.08 -6.13
CA SER A 47 25.87 5.92 -6.57
C SER A 47 24.88 5.48 -5.48
N LEU A 48 23.63 5.25 -5.90
CA LEU A 48 22.56 4.69 -5.07
C LEU A 48 22.89 3.23 -4.73
N VAL A 49 22.74 2.86 -3.46
CA VAL A 49 23.04 1.51 -2.96
C VAL A 49 21.76 0.76 -2.59
N GLU A 50 20.82 1.47 -1.97
CA GLU A 50 19.62 0.86 -1.43
C GLU A 50 18.47 1.86 -1.47
N VAL A 51 17.28 1.36 -1.80
CA VAL A 51 16.02 2.07 -1.60
C VAL A 51 15.22 1.24 -0.63
N ASN A 52 14.81 1.84 0.48
CA ASN A 52 14.03 1.17 1.51
C ASN A 52 12.99 2.10 2.13
N GLY A 53 12.21 1.58 3.07
CA GLY A 53 11.14 2.34 3.73
C GLY A 53 10.12 2.90 2.73
N VAL A 54 9.84 2.15 1.67
CA VAL A 54 8.85 2.53 0.65
C VAL A 54 7.47 2.42 1.28
N VAL A 55 6.81 3.56 1.42
CA VAL A 55 5.48 3.70 2.00
C VAL A 55 4.59 4.36 0.98
N ILE A 56 3.55 3.68 0.55
CA ILE A 56 2.51 4.26 -0.30
C ILE A 56 1.42 4.82 0.62
N GLY A 57 1.32 6.15 0.67
CA GLY A 57 0.33 6.89 1.46
C GLY A 57 -1.06 6.66 0.88
N SER A 58 -1.27 7.12 -0.35
CA SER A 58 -2.48 6.85 -1.12
C SER A 58 -2.18 6.27 -2.50
N LEU A 59 -3.15 5.50 -3.01
CA LEU A 59 -3.10 4.85 -4.30
C LEU A 59 -4.52 4.82 -4.87
N ARG A 60 -4.75 5.51 -5.98
CA ARG A 60 -6.10 5.83 -6.48
C ARG A 60 -6.19 5.64 -7.97
N ILE A 61 -7.29 5.05 -8.43
CA ILE A 61 -7.56 4.98 -9.86
C ILE A 61 -8.13 6.34 -10.30
N SER A 62 -7.37 7.05 -11.14
CA SER A 62 -7.78 8.36 -11.67
C SER A 62 -8.62 8.22 -12.94
N SER A 63 -8.30 7.22 -13.77
CA SER A 63 -8.99 6.94 -15.03
C SER A 63 -9.07 5.44 -15.32
N VAL A 64 -10.16 5.03 -15.98
CA VAL A 64 -10.33 3.70 -16.57
C VAL A 64 -10.82 3.91 -18.00
N CYS A 65 -10.05 3.44 -18.98
CA CYS A 65 -10.38 3.55 -20.39
C CYS A 65 -10.45 2.15 -21.01
N LYS A 66 -11.41 1.96 -21.91
CA LYS A 66 -11.46 0.77 -22.77
C LYS A 66 -11.07 1.18 -24.18
N ALA A 67 -10.09 0.49 -24.75
CA ALA A 67 -9.76 0.57 -26.16
C ALA A 67 -10.35 -0.66 -26.86
N ASP A 68 -11.19 -0.45 -27.86
CA ASP A 68 -11.76 -1.57 -28.62
C ASP A 68 -10.74 -2.19 -29.59
N PHE A 69 -9.72 -1.42 -29.98
CA PHE A 69 -8.63 -1.86 -30.86
C PHE A 69 -7.28 -1.55 -30.22
N PHE A 70 -6.67 -2.55 -29.59
CA PHE A 70 -5.30 -2.47 -29.10
C PHE A 70 -4.39 -3.37 -29.93
N HIS A 71 -3.36 -2.77 -30.52
CA HIS A 71 -2.39 -3.46 -31.36
C HIS A 71 -1.18 -3.81 -30.51
N SER A 72 -0.80 -5.09 -30.51
CA SER A 72 0.46 -5.49 -29.87
C SER A 72 1.64 -4.87 -30.62
N PRO A 73 2.66 -4.33 -29.92
CA PRO A 73 3.84 -3.79 -30.58
C PRO A 73 4.47 -4.85 -31.50
N GLY A 74 4.58 -4.53 -32.80
CA GLY A 74 5.16 -5.40 -33.82
C GLY A 74 4.20 -6.33 -34.57
N LYS A 75 2.87 -6.28 -34.33
CA LYS A 75 1.86 -6.99 -35.15
C LYS A 75 0.67 -6.06 -35.45
N SER A 76 0.49 -5.70 -36.74
CA SER A 76 -0.60 -4.83 -37.20
C SER A 76 -1.96 -5.53 -37.29
N ASP A 77 -1.99 -6.86 -37.39
CA ASP A 77 -3.22 -7.60 -37.73
C ASP A 77 -3.96 -8.21 -36.53
N ASP A 78 -3.40 -8.10 -35.31
CA ASP A 78 -3.97 -8.71 -34.10
C ASP A 78 -4.47 -7.61 -33.16
N SER A 79 -5.70 -7.16 -33.40
CA SER A 79 -6.39 -6.17 -32.56
C SER A 79 -7.25 -6.89 -31.53
N SER A 80 -6.93 -6.72 -30.26
CA SER A 80 -7.77 -7.18 -29.16
C SER A 80 -8.28 -5.99 -28.37
N PRO A 81 -9.49 -6.06 -27.78
CA PRO A 81 -9.92 -5.04 -26.83
C PRO A 81 -9.00 -5.05 -25.61
N ALA A 82 -8.64 -3.87 -25.10
CA ALA A 82 -7.79 -3.71 -23.92
C ALA A 82 -8.35 -2.68 -22.95
N HIS A 83 -8.04 -2.88 -21.67
CA HIS A 83 -8.35 -1.94 -20.61
C HIS A 83 -7.08 -1.21 -20.18
N PHE A 84 -7.20 0.10 -20.03
CA PHE A 84 -6.20 0.98 -19.49
C PHE A 84 -6.69 1.50 -18.14
N ILE A 85 -5.81 1.50 -17.16
CA ILE A 85 -6.04 2.14 -15.87
C ILE A 85 -4.91 3.12 -15.61
N THR A 86 -5.27 4.33 -15.20
CA THR A 86 -4.32 5.31 -14.70
C THR A 86 -4.44 5.36 -13.19
N VAL A 87 -3.30 5.22 -12.51
CA VAL A 87 -3.21 5.15 -11.07
C VAL A 87 -2.32 6.28 -10.57
N GLU A 88 -2.89 7.14 -9.74
CA GLU A 88 -2.18 8.15 -8.98
C GLU A 88 -1.70 7.51 -7.68
N LEU A 89 -0.42 7.68 -7.36
CA LEU A 89 0.17 7.22 -6.11
C LEU A 89 0.99 8.31 -5.46
N ASP A 90 0.90 8.40 -4.15
CA ASP A 90 1.73 9.26 -3.32
C ASP A 90 2.35 8.44 -2.20
N GLY A 91 3.51 8.88 -1.72
CA GLY A 91 4.19 8.12 -0.70
C GLY A 91 5.53 8.69 -0.31
N ASN A 92 6.24 7.91 0.51
CA ASN A 92 7.58 8.25 0.97
C ASN A 92 8.52 7.08 0.72
N PHE A 93 9.80 7.39 0.54
CA PHE A 93 10.85 6.37 0.49
C PHE A 93 12.16 6.94 0.99
N THR A 94 13.10 6.06 1.31
CA THR A 94 14.43 6.40 1.77
C THR A 94 15.48 5.83 0.83
N GLU A 95 16.45 6.66 0.48
CA GLU A 95 17.62 6.28 -0.30
C GLU A 95 18.86 6.26 0.58
N LYS A 96 19.67 5.21 0.42
CA LYS A 96 21.03 5.16 0.96
C LYS A 96 22.04 5.17 -0.18
N TYR A 97 23.08 5.95 0.01
CA TYR A 97 24.15 6.17 -0.97
C TYR A 97 25.47 5.57 -0.50
N GLN A 98 26.39 5.32 -1.42
CA GLN A 98 27.72 4.75 -1.11
C GLN A 98 28.52 5.57 -0.10
N ASN A 99 28.32 6.89 -0.06
CA ASN A 99 28.95 7.78 0.91
C ASN A 99 28.34 7.69 2.33
N GLY A 100 27.40 6.77 2.55
CA GLY A 100 26.69 6.61 3.83
C GLY A 100 25.58 7.62 4.07
N SER A 101 25.35 8.57 3.17
CA SER A 101 24.25 9.53 3.31
C SER A 101 22.90 8.84 3.14
N ILE A 102 21.95 9.25 3.99
CA ILE A 102 20.57 8.76 3.98
C ILE A 102 19.67 9.95 3.67
N LYS A 103 18.85 9.84 2.62
CA LYS A 103 17.91 10.88 2.22
C LYS A 103 16.50 10.32 2.14
N LYS A 104 15.54 11.09 2.65
CA LYS A 104 14.12 10.75 2.61
C LYS A 104 13.43 11.59 1.55
N PHE A 105 12.50 11.00 0.83
CA PHE A 105 11.78 11.64 -0.26
C PHE A 105 10.29 11.39 -0.11
N TYR A 106 9.52 12.43 -0.44
CA TYR A 106 8.10 12.35 -0.71
C TYR A 106 7.95 12.27 -2.22
N MET A 107 7.11 11.36 -2.68
CA MET A 107 6.91 11.11 -4.10
C MET A 107 5.44 11.22 -4.48
N GLN A 108 5.23 11.63 -5.72
CA GLN A 108 3.97 11.49 -6.43
C GLN A 108 4.28 10.85 -7.77
N ALA A 109 3.52 9.81 -8.13
CA ALA A 109 3.65 9.17 -9.42
C ALA A 109 2.29 8.88 -10.05
N ASN A 110 2.27 8.96 -11.37
CA ASN A 110 1.15 8.57 -12.23
C ASN A 110 1.59 7.38 -13.04
N LEU A 111 0.91 6.26 -12.89
CA LEU A 111 1.21 5.02 -13.58
C LEU A 111 0.05 4.63 -14.46
N GLU A 112 0.31 4.38 -15.73
CA GLU A 112 -0.68 3.80 -16.62
C GLU A 112 -0.38 2.32 -16.81
N PHE A 113 -1.38 1.48 -16.58
CA PHE A 113 -1.31 0.05 -16.84
C PHE A 113 -2.28 -0.36 -17.93
N VAL A 114 -1.87 -1.32 -18.74
CA VAL A 114 -2.68 -1.94 -19.79
C VAL A 114 -2.84 -3.43 -19.56
N ARG A 115 -4.01 -3.96 -19.88
CA ARG A 115 -4.30 -5.40 -19.91
C ARG A 115 -5.32 -5.73 -20.99
N VAL A 116 -5.12 -6.83 -21.71
CA VAL A 116 -6.12 -7.33 -22.68
C VAL A 116 -7.42 -7.68 -21.96
N ALA A 117 -8.56 -7.33 -22.57
CA ALA A 117 -9.88 -7.60 -22.02
C ALA A 117 -10.19 -9.11 -22.02
N GLY A 118 -11.04 -9.54 -21.09
CA GLY A 118 -11.39 -10.96 -20.91
C GLY A 118 -10.42 -11.75 -20.02
N ILE A 119 -9.25 -11.20 -19.68
CA ILE A 119 -8.33 -11.81 -18.72
C ILE A 119 -8.76 -11.53 -17.29
N GLN A 120 -8.99 -12.60 -16.51
CA GLN A 120 -9.31 -12.51 -15.09
C GLN A 120 -8.06 -12.24 -14.24
N SER A 121 -8.21 -11.46 -13.18
CA SER A 121 -7.14 -11.26 -12.20
C SER A 121 -6.87 -12.55 -11.42
N LYS A 122 -5.60 -12.82 -11.12
CA LYS A 122 -5.20 -13.93 -10.24
C LYS A 122 -5.64 -13.68 -8.79
N ALA A 123 -5.61 -14.72 -7.98
CA ALA A 123 -5.84 -14.62 -6.54
C ALA A 123 -4.80 -13.68 -5.88
N PRO A 124 -5.11 -13.09 -4.70
CA PRO A 124 -4.24 -12.11 -4.05
C PRO A 124 -2.78 -12.57 -3.86
N ASN A 125 -2.57 -13.83 -3.48
CA ASN A 125 -1.23 -14.41 -3.27
C ASN A 125 -0.42 -14.55 -4.57
N ASP A 126 -1.10 -14.67 -5.72
CA ASP A 126 -0.48 -14.88 -7.03
C ASP A 126 -0.55 -13.63 -7.91
N ILE A 127 -1.06 -12.50 -7.39
CA ILE A 127 -1.37 -11.32 -8.19
C ILE A 127 -0.10 -10.69 -8.78
N PHE A 128 1.00 -10.75 -8.02
CA PHE A 128 2.31 -10.28 -8.43
C PHE A 128 3.39 -11.23 -7.89
N VAL A 129 3.89 -12.11 -8.77
CA VAL A 129 5.00 -13.03 -8.48
C VAL A 129 6.08 -12.81 -9.52
N LEU A 130 7.32 -12.60 -9.10
CA LEU A 130 8.46 -12.41 -10.01
C LEU A 130 8.82 -13.71 -10.72
N ALA A 131 8.02 -14.04 -11.73
CA ALA A 131 8.10 -15.24 -12.52
C ALA A 131 7.54 -14.96 -13.92
N CYS A 132 7.82 -15.88 -14.84
CA CYS A 132 7.19 -15.88 -16.15
C CYS A 132 5.67 -15.91 -16.02
N GLN A 133 4.98 -14.95 -16.65
CA GLN A 133 3.53 -14.85 -16.58
C GLN A 133 2.79 -15.95 -17.36
N SER A 134 3.50 -16.65 -18.25
CA SER A 134 2.96 -17.76 -19.05
C SER A 134 3.14 -19.11 -18.36
N CYS A 135 4.40 -19.50 -18.06
CA CYS A 135 4.69 -20.82 -17.50
C CYS A 135 5.00 -20.85 -15.99
N GLY A 136 5.11 -19.71 -15.32
CA GLY A 136 5.44 -19.64 -13.90
C GLY A 136 6.92 -19.87 -13.55
N GLY A 137 7.81 -20.04 -14.53
CA GLY A 137 9.24 -20.23 -14.29
C GLY A 137 9.90 -19.02 -13.60
N THR A 138 10.74 -19.28 -12.60
CA THR A 138 11.50 -18.27 -11.84
C THR A 138 12.47 -17.50 -12.73
N LEU A 139 12.52 -16.18 -12.59
CA LEU A 139 13.38 -15.33 -13.42
C LEU A 139 14.56 -14.77 -12.63
N ASN A 140 15.77 -14.94 -13.18
CA ASN A 140 17.01 -14.42 -12.59
C ASN A 140 17.67 -13.41 -13.54
N GLN A 141 18.46 -12.48 -12.99
CA GLN A 141 19.08 -11.38 -13.77
C GLN A 141 19.93 -11.88 -14.93
N GLU A 142 20.65 -12.98 -14.75
CA GLU A 142 21.54 -13.55 -15.77
C GLU A 142 20.78 -14.15 -16.95
N THR A 143 19.56 -14.65 -16.69
CA THR A 143 18.76 -15.40 -17.67
C THR A 143 17.73 -14.54 -18.39
N ILE A 144 17.54 -13.28 -17.97
CA ILE A 144 16.43 -12.47 -18.46
C ILE A 144 16.76 -11.76 -19.78
N GLY A 145 16.17 -12.27 -20.86
CA GLY A 145 16.24 -11.68 -22.20
C GLY A 145 14.95 -10.97 -22.61
N GLU A 146 14.63 -11.03 -23.90
CA GLU A 146 13.38 -10.52 -24.49
C GLU A 146 12.22 -11.54 -24.41
N ALA A 147 12.54 -12.80 -24.09
CA ALA A 147 11.60 -13.89 -23.93
C ALA A 147 11.94 -14.76 -22.72
N CYS A 148 10.98 -15.55 -22.27
CA CYS A 148 11.18 -16.49 -21.17
C CYS A 148 12.18 -17.59 -21.54
N PRO A 149 13.20 -17.86 -20.71
CA PRO A 149 14.18 -18.91 -20.99
C PRO A 149 13.60 -20.33 -20.93
N TYR A 150 12.43 -20.52 -20.30
CA TYR A 150 11.81 -21.84 -20.12
C TYR A 150 10.75 -22.18 -21.18
N CYS A 151 9.85 -21.24 -21.49
CA CYS A 151 8.75 -21.47 -22.44
C CYS A 151 8.87 -20.66 -23.73
N SER A 152 9.96 -19.90 -23.88
CA SER A 152 10.22 -19.02 -25.04
C SER A 152 9.16 -17.94 -25.29
N GLN A 153 8.23 -17.73 -24.35
CA GLN A 153 7.20 -16.70 -24.46
C GLN A 153 7.83 -15.30 -24.50
N PRO A 154 7.60 -14.49 -25.55
CA PRO A 154 8.07 -13.12 -25.62
C PRO A 154 7.40 -12.23 -24.55
N TYR A 155 8.20 -11.43 -23.86
CA TYR A 155 7.70 -10.54 -22.80
C TYR A 155 6.92 -9.35 -23.32
N HIS A 156 7.03 -8.96 -24.58
CA HIS A 156 6.30 -7.82 -25.13
C HIS A 156 4.79 -8.07 -25.34
N LEU A 157 4.33 -9.33 -25.29
CA LEU A 157 2.95 -9.70 -25.60
C LEU A 157 1.98 -9.44 -24.42
N PRO A 158 0.82 -8.78 -24.62
CA PRO A 158 -0.01 -8.22 -23.54
C PRO A 158 -1.00 -9.21 -22.88
N PHE A 159 -0.86 -10.52 -23.12
CA PHE A 159 -1.93 -11.51 -22.87
C PHE A 159 -2.06 -12.05 -21.43
N PHE A 160 -1.24 -11.60 -20.47
CA PHE A 160 -1.13 -12.30 -19.19
C PHE A 160 -1.70 -11.56 -17.98
N ASN A 161 -1.08 -10.44 -17.63
CA ASN A 161 -1.46 -9.64 -16.47
C ASN A 161 -1.33 -8.17 -16.84
N TRP A 162 -1.64 -7.27 -15.91
CA TRP A 162 -1.38 -5.84 -16.09
C TRP A 162 0.09 -5.60 -16.40
N LYS A 163 0.34 -4.68 -17.34
CA LYS A 163 1.69 -4.21 -17.67
C LYS A 163 1.75 -2.71 -17.59
N LEU A 164 2.86 -2.20 -17.09
CA LEU A 164 3.12 -0.77 -17.10
C LEU A 164 3.26 -0.30 -18.55
N ASN A 165 2.44 0.67 -18.94
CA ASN A 165 2.44 1.29 -20.26
C ASN A 165 3.23 2.61 -20.25
N SER A 166 2.99 3.44 -19.23
CA SER A 166 3.71 4.69 -19.02
C SER A 166 3.83 4.99 -17.52
N MET A 167 4.84 5.77 -17.15
CA MET A 167 4.99 6.27 -15.79
C MET A 167 5.58 7.67 -15.77
N GLU A 168 5.08 8.47 -14.85
CA GLU A 168 5.66 9.75 -14.46
C GLU A 168 5.83 9.78 -12.96
N MET A 169 6.98 10.24 -12.48
CA MET A 169 7.24 10.37 -11.04
C MET A 169 7.95 11.69 -10.76
N ALA A 170 7.51 12.38 -9.72
CA ALA A 170 8.21 13.47 -9.09
C ALA A 170 8.53 13.12 -7.64
N ALA A 171 9.77 13.32 -7.22
CA ALA A 171 10.20 13.15 -5.84
C ALA A 171 10.80 14.46 -5.31
N LYS A 172 10.49 14.80 -4.05
CA LYS A 172 11.00 15.97 -3.35
C LYS A 172 11.64 15.53 -2.04
N PRO A 173 12.81 16.06 -1.66
CA PRO A 173 13.43 15.70 -0.39
C PRO A 173 12.51 16.13 0.76
N VAL A 174 12.29 15.21 1.70
CA VAL A 174 11.56 15.49 2.94
C VAL A 174 12.58 16.07 3.91
N SER A 175 12.52 17.38 4.11
CA SER A 175 13.13 18.00 5.28
C SER A 175 12.39 17.53 6.53
N ARG A 176 13.01 17.73 7.70
CA ARG A 176 12.45 17.49 9.03
C ARG A 176 10.92 17.70 9.08
N PRO A 177 10.14 16.80 9.73
CA PRO A 177 8.69 16.99 9.91
C PRO A 177 8.38 18.44 10.27
N SER A 178 7.36 19.02 9.65
CA SER A 178 7.03 20.43 9.81
C SER A 178 6.91 20.77 11.29
N CYS A 179 7.70 21.72 11.76
CA CYS A 179 7.65 22.21 13.12
C CYS A 179 6.76 23.45 13.18
N GLN A 180 5.44 23.27 13.38
CA GLN A 180 4.48 24.36 13.50
C GLN A 180 3.78 24.33 14.85
N ILE A 181 4.24 25.21 15.75
CA ILE A 181 3.57 25.40 17.04
C ILE A 181 2.19 26.02 16.83
N GLN A 182 1.16 25.33 17.33
CA GLN A 182 -0.21 25.79 17.26
C GLN A 182 -0.50 26.72 18.44
N LYS A 183 -1.09 27.89 18.15
CA LYS A 183 -1.42 28.93 19.16
C LYS A 183 -2.91 28.98 19.53
N GLY A 184 -3.68 28.00 19.10
CA GLY A 184 -5.12 27.90 19.34
C GLY A 184 -5.64 26.54 18.92
N GLN A 185 -6.94 26.30 19.17
CA GLN A 185 -7.62 25.10 18.70
C GLN A 185 -7.52 24.98 17.18
N VAL A 186 -7.26 23.77 16.71
CA VAL A 186 -7.17 23.47 15.28
C VAL A 186 -8.38 22.64 14.89
N ILE A 187 -9.16 23.16 13.96
CA ILE A 187 -10.24 22.40 13.31
C ILE A 187 -9.78 22.17 11.87
N GLU A 188 -9.54 20.92 11.52
CA GLU A 188 -9.15 20.58 10.16
C GLU A 188 -10.28 20.84 9.18
N SER A 189 -9.92 21.24 7.96
CA SER A 189 -10.87 21.57 6.91
C SER A 189 -11.89 20.47 6.61
N GLY A 190 -11.51 19.20 6.84
CA GLY A 190 -12.29 18.00 6.64
C GLY A 190 -13.25 17.69 7.79
N TYR A 191 -13.05 18.30 8.96
CA TYR A 191 -13.85 18.03 10.16
C TYR A 191 -15.33 18.37 9.95
N CYS A 192 -15.59 19.55 9.37
CA CYS A 192 -16.95 20.04 9.13
C CYS A 192 -17.53 19.64 7.78
N GLN A 193 -16.81 18.85 6.96
CA GLN A 193 -17.35 18.41 5.67
C GLN A 193 -18.54 17.47 5.87
N LEU A 194 -19.42 17.41 4.87
CA LEU A 194 -20.51 16.44 4.87
C LEU A 194 -19.97 15.01 4.68
N LEU A 195 -20.68 14.04 5.23
CA LEU A 195 -20.38 12.62 5.00
C LEU A 195 -20.49 12.32 3.50
N LYS A 196 -19.41 11.80 2.93
CA LYS A 196 -19.38 11.35 1.54
C LYS A 196 -19.80 9.88 1.56
N LYS A 197 -21.05 9.58 1.20
CA LYS A 197 -21.66 8.24 1.35
C LYS A 197 -21.96 7.61 -0.01
N GLN A 198 -21.77 6.30 -0.13
CA GLN A 198 -22.20 5.50 -1.27
C GLN A 198 -23.73 5.48 -1.41
N TYR A 199 -24.19 5.48 -2.66
CA TYR A 199 -25.61 5.25 -2.96
C TYR A 199 -26.05 3.85 -2.53
N ASP A 200 -27.21 3.76 -1.87
CA ASP A 200 -27.82 2.50 -1.42
C ASP A 200 -27.01 1.70 -0.37
N LEU A 201 -26.11 2.38 0.36
CA LEU A 201 -25.25 1.73 1.36
C LEU A 201 -26.05 0.96 2.44
N GLU A 202 -27.18 1.49 2.89
CA GLU A 202 -27.96 0.86 3.96
C GLU A 202 -28.51 -0.49 3.53
N ASN A 203 -29.03 -0.61 2.31
CA ASN A 203 -29.51 -1.87 1.78
C ASN A 203 -28.38 -2.88 1.61
N ALA A 204 -27.21 -2.43 1.14
CA ALA A 204 -26.04 -3.29 1.01
C ALA A 204 -25.52 -3.79 2.37
N LEU A 205 -25.46 -2.93 3.39
CA LEU A 205 -25.09 -3.34 4.75
C LEU A 205 -26.11 -4.32 5.35
N ASN A 206 -27.40 -4.09 5.15
CA ASN A 206 -28.46 -4.99 5.63
C ASN A 206 -28.36 -6.39 4.98
N ALA A 207 -28.03 -6.45 3.68
CA ALA A 207 -27.76 -7.71 2.98
C ALA A 207 -26.55 -8.44 3.60
N LEU A 208 -25.45 -7.72 3.84
CA LEU A 208 -24.25 -8.28 4.46
C LEU A 208 -24.51 -8.80 5.88
N GLU A 209 -25.35 -8.12 6.68
CA GLU A 209 -25.77 -8.59 8.00
C GLU A 209 -26.55 -9.90 7.93
N THR A 210 -27.42 -10.04 6.93
CA THR A 210 -28.31 -11.20 6.79
C THR A 210 -27.57 -12.43 6.23
N GLU A 211 -26.70 -12.23 5.25
CA GLU A 211 -26.10 -13.31 4.46
C GLU A 211 -24.61 -13.55 4.76
N GLY A 212 -23.91 -12.53 5.29
CA GLY A 212 -22.45 -12.49 5.40
C GLY A 212 -21.88 -12.62 6.82
N GLY A 213 -22.70 -12.99 7.81
CA GLY A 213 -22.26 -13.12 9.21
C GLY A 213 -21.63 -11.84 9.77
N PHE A 214 -22.11 -10.68 9.32
CA PHE A 214 -21.66 -9.36 9.75
C PHE A 214 -22.62 -8.79 10.80
N SER A 215 -22.07 -8.05 11.76
CA SER A 215 -22.85 -7.29 12.74
C SER A 215 -22.30 -5.88 12.78
N ARG A 216 -23.18 -4.89 12.55
CA ARG A 216 -22.82 -3.48 12.55
C ARG A 216 -22.29 -3.02 13.90
N ASP A 217 -22.95 -3.42 14.98
CA ASP A 217 -22.52 -3.08 16.34
C ASP A 217 -21.14 -3.66 16.66
N ALA A 218 -20.92 -4.93 16.33
CA ALA A 218 -19.62 -5.58 16.52
C ALA A 218 -18.52 -4.92 15.67
N PHE A 219 -18.86 -4.47 14.46
CA PHE A 219 -17.95 -3.76 13.58
C PHE A 219 -17.58 -2.38 14.11
N ILE A 220 -18.56 -1.58 14.56
CA ILE A 220 -18.30 -0.26 15.15
C ILE A 220 -17.46 -0.41 16.42
N ALA A 221 -17.79 -1.35 17.31
CA ALA A 221 -16.98 -1.65 18.49
C ALA A 221 -15.54 -2.06 18.11
N ARG A 222 -15.36 -2.78 17.00
CA ARG A 222 -14.03 -3.12 16.48
C ARG A 222 -13.27 -1.89 15.96
N VAL A 223 -13.95 -0.93 15.31
CA VAL A 223 -13.33 0.34 14.89
C VAL A 223 -12.86 1.14 16.10
N GLU A 224 -13.70 1.28 17.13
CA GLU A 224 -13.35 1.95 18.39
C GLU A 224 -12.15 1.28 19.06
N ALA A 225 -12.18 -0.05 19.18
CA ALA A 225 -11.07 -0.81 19.74
C ALA A 225 -9.77 -0.62 18.94
N ILE A 226 -9.82 -0.62 17.60
CA ILE A 226 -8.65 -0.35 16.76
C ILE A 226 -8.14 1.07 17.03
N PHE A 227 -9.03 2.07 17.09
CA PHE A 227 -8.65 3.45 17.34
C PHE A 227 -7.88 3.60 18.67
N ASP A 228 -8.45 3.14 19.78
CA ASP A 228 -7.84 3.28 21.09
C ASP A 228 -6.52 2.50 21.23
N ASN A 229 -6.47 1.29 20.67
CA ASN A 229 -5.25 0.50 20.71
C ASN A 229 -4.14 1.15 19.88
N LEU A 230 -4.43 1.63 18.67
CA LEU A 230 -3.42 2.27 17.83
C LEU A 230 -2.84 3.53 18.50
N TYR A 231 -3.69 4.39 19.09
CA TYR A 231 -3.22 5.59 19.79
C TYR A 231 -2.37 5.24 21.02
N THR A 232 -2.78 4.23 21.79
CA THR A 232 -2.04 3.75 22.96
C THR A 232 -0.67 3.16 22.57
N LEU A 233 -0.63 2.33 21.54
CA LEU A 233 0.57 1.65 21.08
C LEU A 233 1.53 2.62 20.37
N TRP A 234 1.00 3.65 19.70
CA TRP A 234 1.79 4.67 19.01
C TRP A 234 2.65 5.45 19.98
N GLN A 235 2.07 5.89 21.10
CA GLN A 235 2.82 6.57 22.15
C GLN A 235 3.91 5.72 22.79
N LYS A 236 3.74 4.40 22.79
CA LYS A 236 4.72 3.43 23.27
C LYS A 236 5.78 3.08 22.22
N ASN A 237 5.61 3.53 20.97
CA ASN A 237 6.35 3.06 19.80
C ASN A 237 6.30 1.53 19.64
N ASP A 238 5.21 0.89 20.07
CA ASP A 238 5.05 -0.56 20.03
C ASP A 238 4.46 -1.00 18.69
N MET A 239 5.34 -1.17 17.70
CA MET A 239 4.94 -1.64 16.39
C MET A 239 4.41 -3.08 16.43
N GLU A 240 4.97 -3.95 17.27
CA GLU A 240 4.57 -5.36 17.35
C GLU A 240 3.13 -5.51 17.85
N GLY A 241 2.74 -4.70 18.82
CA GLY A 241 1.37 -4.64 19.32
C GLY A 241 0.36 -4.08 18.32
N MET A 242 0.78 -3.22 17.37
CA MET A 242 -0.14 -2.65 16.36
C MET A 242 -0.48 -3.62 15.25
N VAL A 243 0.45 -4.52 14.92
CA VAL A 243 0.34 -5.33 13.71
C VAL A 243 -0.90 -6.23 13.63
N PRO A 244 -1.54 -6.70 14.72
CA PRO A 244 -2.83 -7.40 14.66
C PRO A 244 -3.99 -6.55 14.11
N PHE A 245 -3.93 -5.23 14.29
CA PHE A 245 -4.99 -4.30 13.88
C PHE A 245 -4.82 -3.77 12.47
N LEU A 246 -3.62 -3.87 11.90
CA LEU A 246 -3.23 -3.25 10.64
C LEU A 246 -3.02 -4.29 9.53
N THR A 247 -3.28 -3.90 8.28
CA THR A 247 -2.66 -4.57 7.13
C THR A 247 -1.16 -4.25 7.06
N ASP A 248 -0.38 -5.10 6.39
CA ASP A 248 1.08 -4.92 6.30
C ASP A 248 1.48 -3.60 5.63
N ARG A 249 0.67 -3.15 4.65
CA ARG A 249 0.82 -1.83 4.03
C ARG A 249 0.75 -0.72 5.08
N LEU A 250 -0.31 -0.70 5.88
CA LEU A 250 -0.52 0.36 6.86
C LEU A 250 0.52 0.27 7.99
N ALA A 251 0.87 -0.95 8.43
CA ALA A 251 1.96 -1.16 9.39
C ALA A 251 3.30 -0.59 8.88
N SER A 252 3.60 -0.72 7.59
CA SER A 252 4.81 -0.14 6.99
C SER A 252 4.80 1.39 7.06
N SER A 253 3.63 2.02 6.85
CA SER A 253 3.46 3.47 7.02
C SER A 253 3.75 3.93 8.45
N PHE A 254 3.20 3.23 9.45
CA PHE A 254 3.43 3.52 10.85
C PHE A 254 4.90 3.36 11.24
N GLN A 255 5.54 2.27 10.79
CA GLN A 255 6.97 2.03 11.02
C GLN A 255 7.85 3.15 10.47
N PHE A 256 7.56 3.64 9.24
CA PHE A 256 8.30 4.74 8.64
C PHE A 256 8.25 6.01 9.49
N TRP A 257 7.06 6.37 9.99
CA TRP A 257 6.90 7.56 10.80
C TRP A 257 7.56 7.43 12.17
N ILE A 258 7.39 6.30 12.87
CA ILE A 258 8.06 6.04 14.15
C ILE A 258 9.59 6.13 13.99
N THR A 259 10.15 5.45 12.99
CA THR A 259 11.58 5.54 12.68
C THR A 259 11.99 6.98 12.35
N THR A 260 11.12 7.74 11.67
CA THR A 260 11.38 9.15 11.35
C THR A 260 11.42 10.04 12.58
N TYR A 261 10.51 9.88 13.54
CA TYR A 261 10.56 10.59 14.81
C TYR A 261 11.84 10.23 15.59
N GLN A 262 12.14 8.93 15.74
CA GLN A 262 13.31 8.45 16.47
C GLN A 262 14.63 8.98 15.88
N THR A 263 14.79 8.89 14.56
CA THR A 263 16.01 9.37 13.86
C THR A 263 16.23 10.89 13.98
N ASN A 264 15.17 11.66 14.23
CA ASN A 264 15.26 13.11 14.44
C ASN A 264 15.32 13.50 15.93
N ASN A 265 15.49 12.53 16.84
CA ASN A 265 15.40 12.72 18.29
C ASN A 265 14.08 13.41 18.72
N MET A 266 13.00 13.02 18.05
CA MET A 266 11.66 13.53 18.29
C MET A 266 10.74 12.40 18.75
N LYS A 267 9.67 12.78 19.44
CA LYS A 267 8.57 11.88 19.81
C LYS A 267 7.25 12.61 19.64
N ASN A 268 6.31 12.00 18.94
CA ASN A 268 4.94 12.47 18.88
C ASN A 268 4.17 11.97 20.11
N ILE A 269 3.44 12.88 20.75
CA ILE A 269 2.67 12.65 21.97
C ILE A 269 1.20 12.94 21.65
N LEU A 270 0.34 12.02 22.05
CA LEU A 270 -1.10 12.08 21.83
C LEU A 270 -1.79 11.94 23.17
N GLU A 271 -2.55 12.95 23.57
CA GLU A 271 -3.25 12.99 24.86
C GLU A 271 -4.74 13.26 24.66
N GLU A 272 -5.55 12.76 25.59
CA GLU A 272 -7.01 13.00 25.65
C GLU A 272 -7.76 12.75 24.32
N TRP A 273 -7.37 11.72 23.55
CA TRP A 273 -8.07 11.38 22.32
C TRP A 273 -9.51 10.93 22.60
N LYS A 274 -10.42 11.32 21.70
CA LYS A 274 -11.83 11.00 21.78
C LYS A 274 -12.44 10.85 20.41
N ILE A 275 -13.23 9.80 20.22
CA ILE A 275 -14.09 9.65 19.05
C ILE A 275 -15.37 10.46 19.27
N GLU A 276 -15.71 11.31 18.31
CA GLU A 276 -16.94 12.13 18.31
C GLU A 276 -18.06 11.47 17.49
N SER A 277 -17.72 10.82 16.38
CA SER A 277 -18.67 9.98 15.62
C SER A 277 -17.97 8.96 14.74
N ILE A 278 -18.65 7.85 14.47
CA ILE A 278 -18.29 6.85 13.46
C ILE A 278 -19.50 6.68 12.53
N GLU A 279 -19.32 6.96 11.25
CA GLU A 279 -20.41 6.99 10.27
C GLU A 279 -20.04 6.15 9.03
N PRO A 280 -20.77 5.07 8.70
CA PRO A 280 -20.51 4.28 7.51
C PRO A 280 -20.58 5.08 6.20
N SER A 281 -19.58 4.88 5.35
CA SER A 281 -19.36 5.63 4.11
C SER A 281 -19.61 4.76 2.88
N THR A 282 -18.88 3.64 2.76
CA THR A 282 -18.92 2.75 1.58
C THR A 282 -18.83 1.29 2.01
N LEU A 283 -19.40 0.41 1.19
CA LEU A 283 -19.24 -1.04 1.28
C LEU A 283 -18.82 -1.56 -0.09
N ARG A 284 -17.83 -2.46 -0.07
CA ARG A 284 -17.30 -3.13 -1.25
C ARG A 284 -17.13 -4.60 -0.93
N GLU A 285 -17.63 -5.42 -1.84
CA GLU A 285 -17.56 -6.87 -1.75
C GLU A 285 -16.87 -7.35 -3.02
N ASP A 286 -15.89 -8.24 -2.86
CA ASP A 286 -15.33 -9.00 -3.96
C ASP A 286 -15.27 -10.49 -3.61
N ARG A 287 -14.68 -11.28 -4.50
CA ARG A 287 -14.59 -12.74 -4.32
C ARG A 287 -13.80 -13.18 -3.08
N PHE A 288 -12.87 -12.35 -2.62
CA PHE A 288 -11.89 -12.67 -1.59
C PHE A 288 -12.10 -11.87 -0.31
N TYR A 289 -12.62 -10.65 -0.41
CA TYR A 289 -12.71 -9.70 0.70
C TYR A 289 -14.00 -8.88 0.73
N ASP A 290 -14.38 -8.53 1.95
CA ASP A 290 -15.27 -7.39 2.21
C ASP A 290 -14.44 -6.21 2.70
N ALA A 291 -14.80 -5.01 2.26
CA ALA A 291 -14.21 -3.76 2.73
C ALA A 291 -15.32 -2.77 3.09
N ILE A 292 -15.23 -2.23 4.31
CA ILE A 292 -16.14 -1.19 4.80
C ILE A 292 -15.31 0.03 5.15
N THR A 293 -15.68 1.17 4.57
CA THR A 293 -15.10 2.46 4.92
C THR A 293 -16.06 3.19 5.85
N VAL A 294 -15.52 3.71 6.96
CA VAL A 294 -16.23 4.57 7.90
C VAL A 294 -15.56 5.92 7.99
N ARG A 295 -16.33 6.98 8.17
CA ARG A 295 -15.81 8.27 8.59
C ARG A 295 -15.70 8.29 10.11
N VAL A 296 -14.49 8.51 10.62
CA VAL A 296 -14.21 8.74 12.02
C VAL A 296 -13.98 10.23 12.22
N ARG A 297 -14.83 10.88 13.02
CA ARG A 297 -14.56 12.23 13.54
C ARG A 297 -14.01 12.08 14.95
N ALA A 298 -12.88 12.71 15.22
CA ALA A 298 -12.22 12.61 16.50
C ALA A 298 -11.56 13.93 16.90
N SER A 299 -11.17 13.99 18.17
CA SER A 299 -10.43 15.11 18.75
C SER A 299 -9.28 14.58 19.60
N VAL A 300 -8.13 15.28 19.59
CA VAL A 300 -6.91 14.85 20.31
C VAL A 300 -6.04 16.07 20.66
N ILE A 301 -5.28 15.99 21.76
CA ILE A 301 -4.15 16.88 22.01
C ILE A 301 -2.92 16.23 21.38
N ASP A 302 -2.36 16.88 20.36
CA ASP A 302 -1.30 16.31 19.52
C ASP A 302 -0.13 17.31 19.43
N TYR A 303 1.02 16.86 19.90
CA TYR A 303 2.25 17.64 19.86
C TYR A 303 3.49 16.76 19.72
N THR A 304 4.54 17.32 19.12
CA THR A 304 5.83 16.65 18.99
C THR A 304 6.86 17.31 19.89
N ILE A 305 7.56 16.51 20.67
CA ILE A 305 8.70 16.95 21.48
C ILE A 305 10.03 16.56 20.84
N GLU A 306 11.03 17.43 20.95
CA GLU A 306 12.43 17.17 20.63
C GLU A 306 13.23 16.99 21.93
N GLY A 307 14.02 15.92 22.02
CA GLY A 307 14.77 15.59 23.24
C GLY A 307 13.85 15.26 24.42
N LYS A 308 13.98 15.98 25.54
CA LYS A 308 13.25 15.66 26.78
C LYS A 308 11.91 16.38 26.96
N SER A 309 11.73 17.57 26.37
CA SER A 309 10.51 18.37 26.64
C SER A 309 10.27 19.53 25.67
N LYS A 310 11.16 19.80 24.72
CA LYS A 310 10.99 20.97 23.84
C LYS A 310 9.92 20.67 22.80
N ILE A 311 8.76 21.31 22.91
CA ILE A 311 7.71 21.21 21.89
C ILE A 311 8.22 21.87 20.62
N VAL A 312 8.14 21.13 19.51
CA VAL A 312 8.57 21.59 18.18
C VAL A 312 7.42 21.63 17.17
N ASP A 313 6.32 20.93 17.44
CA ASP A 313 5.15 20.90 16.57
C ASP A 313 3.87 20.69 17.39
N GLY A 314 2.73 21.18 16.90
CA GLY A 314 1.43 21.01 17.55
C GLY A 314 1.24 21.86 18.80
N SER A 315 0.41 21.37 19.73
CA SER A 315 0.15 22.00 21.02
C SER A 315 -0.19 20.96 22.10
N ASP A 316 0.34 21.19 23.30
CA ASP A 316 0.08 20.40 24.52
C ASP A 316 -1.18 20.86 25.29
N CYS A 317 -1.86 21.89 24.82
CA CYS A 317 -3.02 22.47 25.50
C CYS A 317 -4.21 22.75 24.57
N TYR A 318 -3.96 22.93 23.28
CA TYR A 318 -5.03 23.12 22.29
C TYR A 318 -5.37 21.82 21.59
N ARG A 319 -6.66 21.48 21.66
CA ARG A 319 -7.21 20.30 21.01
C ARG A 319 -7.30 20.50 19.49
N ARG A 320 -6.90 19.47 18.74
CA ARG A 320 -7.07 19.32 17.29
C ARG A 320 -8.31 18.48 17.02
N PHE A 321 -9.17 18.94 16.13
CA PHE A 321 -10.39 18.29 15.66
C PHE A 321 -10.20 17.88 14.20
N PHE A 322 -10.35 16.60 13.90
CA PHE A 322 -10.06 16.04 12.58
C PHE A 322 -11.07 14.97 12.16
N ALA A 323 -11.15 14.74 10.85
CA ALA A 323 -11.99 13.69 10.28
C ALA A 323 -11.22 12.88 9.26
N GLU A 324 -11.32 11.56 9.37
CA GLU A 324 -10.66 10.61 8.50
C GLU A 324 -11.64 9.55 8.01
N TYR A 325 -11.34 8.96 6.87
CA TYR A 325 -12.02 7.79 6.36
C TYR A 325 -11.12 6.58 6.57
N TRP A 326 -11.60 5.64 7.37
CA TRP A 326 -10.91 4.42 7.76
C TRP A 326 -11.53 3.25 7.00
N THR A 327 -10.74 2.60 6.16
CA THR A 327 -11.18 1.39 5.44
C THR A 327 -10.71 0.17 6.17
N LEU A 328 -11.65 -0.63 6.64
CA LEU A 328 -11.37 -1.93 7.25
C LEU A 328 -11.70 -3.03 6.24
N VAL A 329 -10.90 -4.10 6.29
CA VAL A 329 -11.03 -5.25 5.38
C VAL A 329 -11.08 -6.55 6.17
N ARG A 330 -11.84 -7.53 5.68
CA ARG A 330 -11.84 -8.91 6.17
C ARG A 330 -11.80 -9.90 5.01
N SER A 331 -11.19 -11.07 5.22
CA SER A 331 -11.27 -12.18 4.27
C SER A 331 -12.61 -12.89 4.37
N VAL A 332 -13.28 -13.10 3.25
CA VAL A 332 -14.50 -13.94 3.17
C VAL A 332 -14.18 -15.40 2.89
N VAL A 333 -13.03 -15.65 2.26
CA VAL A 333 -12.51 -17.01 2.03
C VAL A 333 -11.79 -17.54 3.27
N PRO A 334 -11.89 -18.85 3.57
CA PRO A 334 -11.08 -19.48 4.60
C PRO A 334 -9.59 -19.40 4.22
N PRO A 335 -8.67 -19.40 5.19
CA PRO A 335 -7.24 -19.46 4.89
C PRO A 335 -6.95 -20.74 4.08
N GLU A 336 -6.33 -20.58 2.91
CA GLU A 336 -5.94 -21.72 2.08
C GLU A 336 -4.77 -22.49 2.71
N LYS A 337 -4.80 -23.83 2.58
CA LYS A 337 -3.62 -24.66 2.82
C LYS A 337 -2.62 -24.38 1.72
N GLY A 338 -1.36 -24.12 2.04
CA GLY A 338 -0.40 -23.88 0.97
C GLY A 338 1.00 -23.53 1.40
N THR A 339 1.72 -22.99 0.45
CA THR A 339 3.11 -22.60 0.52
C THR A 339 3.21 -21.11 0.84
N CYS A 340 4.15 -20.74 1.69
CA CYS A 340 4.40 -19.36 2.04
C CYS A 340 4.71 -18.54 0.77
N PRO A 341 3.94 -17.48 0.44
CA PRO A 341 4.11 -16.73 -0.80
C PRO A 341 5.47 -16.01 -0.87
N SER A 342 6.11 -15.79 0.27
CA SER A 342 7.41 -15.14 0.39
C SER A 342 8.61 -16.07 0.15
N CYS A 343 8.54 -17.34 0.55
CA CYS A 343 9.70 -18.24 0.57
C CYS A 343 9.44 -19.63 0.00
N GLY A 344 8.20 -19.95 -0.37
CA GLY A 344 7.85 -21.24 -0.95
C GLY A 344 7.97 -22.42 0.02
N VAL A 345 8.03 -22.18 1.34
CA VAL A 345 8.02 -23.23 2.36
C VAL A 345 6.57 -23.62 2.67
N GLU A 346 6.31 -24.92 2.72
CA GLU A 346 5.00 -25.46 3.07
C GLU A 346 4.59 -25.01 4.47
N ILE A 347 3.39 -24.46 4.59
CA ILE A 347 2.85 -23.99 5.86
C ILE A 347 2.32 -25.20 6.61
N LEU A 348 3.19 -25.80 7.44
CA LEU A 348 2.81 -26.86 8.37
C LEU A 348 1.84 -26.28 9.40
N GLN A 349 0.68 -26.91 9.50
CA GLN A 349 -0.48 -26.40 10.21
C GLN A 349 -0.16 -26.11 11.68
N ASP A 350 -0.24 -24.83 12.02
CA ASP A 350 -0.57 -24.24 13.32
C ASP A 350 -0.94 -22.78 13.06
N GLN A 351 -1.69 -22.14 13.96
CA GLN A 351 -2.22 -20.77 13.85
C GLN A 351 -1.13 -19.67 13.83
N SER A 352 -0.01 -19.92 13.18
CA SER A 352 1.05 -18.96 12.97
C SER A 352 0.59 -17.95 11.91
N THR A 353 0.26 -16.74 12.38
CA THR A 353 0.09 -15.57 11.51
C THR A 353 1.36 -15.23 10.72
N ARG A 354 2.48 -15.93 11.00
CA ARG A 354 3.81 -15.75 10.42
C ARG A 354 4.44 -17.08 10.01
N CYS A 355 5.16 -17.08 8.90
CA CYS A 355 5.97 -18.17 8.42
C CYS A 355 7.10 -18.43 9.41
N SER A 356 7.24 -19.66 9.89
CA SER A 356 8.33 -20.10 10.76
C SER A 356 9.72 -19.94 10.11
N PHE A 357 9.79 -19.93 8.78
CA PHE A 357 11.03 -19.84 8.03
C PHE A 357 11.45 -18.38 7.74
N CYS A 358 10.65 -17.63 6.99
CA CYS A 358 11.00 -16.26 6.59
C CYS A 358 10.35 -15.17 7.46
N GLY A 359 9.50 -15.54 8.41
CA GLY A 359 8.78 -14.57 9.26
C GLY A 359 7.68 -13.79 8.55
N SER A 360 7.48 -14.00 7.23
CA SER A 360 6.44 -13.32 6.46
C SER A 360 5.06 -13.70 6.97
N ARG A 361 4.11 -12.78 6.92
CA ARG A 361 2.76 -13.06 7.38
C ARG A 361 2.00 -13.92 6.39
N LEU A 362 1.31 -14.94 6.91
CA LEU A 362 0.74 -15.99 6.08
C LEU A 362 -0.76 -15.81 5.79
N PHE A 363 -1.54 -15.20 6.69
CA PHE A 363 -2.99 -15.01 6.48
C PHE A 363 -3.63 -13.95 7.40
N VAL A 364 -4.72 -13.34 6.93
CA VAL A 364 -5.76 -12.73 7.78
C VAL A 364 -6.79 -13.81 8.09
N PRO A 365 -7.07 -14.12 9.36
CA PRO A 365 -8.14 -15.06 9.71
C PRO A 365 -9.46 -14.63 9.08
N ARG A 366 -10.22 -15.60 8.55
CA ARG A 366 -11.56 -15.34 8.01
C ARG A 366 -12.40 -14.60 9.04
N GLY A 367 -13.06 -13.52 8.61
CA GLY A 367 -13.96 -12.74 9.46
C GLY A 367 -13.30 -11.70 10.37
N GLU A 368 -11.96 -11.62 10.46
CA GLU A 368 -11.30 -10.60 11.27
C GLU A 368 -11.13 -9.29 10.50
N TRP A 369 -11.71 -8.20 11.00
CA TRP A 369 -11.53 -6.86 10.44
C TRP A 369 -10.19 -6.24 10.84
N ARG A 370 -9.45 -5.77 9.84
CA ARG A 370 -8.18 -5.03 10.00
C ARG A 370 -8.22 -3.72 9.24
N LEU A 371 -7.57 -2.70 9.78
CA LEU A 371 -7.46 -1.40 9.18
C LEU A 371 -6.47 -1.43 8.01
N SER A 372 -6.95 -1.08 6.83
CA SER A 372 -6.15 -1.10 5.59
C SER A 372 -5.74 0.29 5.12
N THR A 373 -6.63 1.27 5.26
CA THR A 373 -6.37 2.64 4.80
C THR A 373 -6.88 3.65 5.82
N ILE A 374 -6.16 4.77 5.92
CA ILE A 374 -6.57 5.98 6.62
C ILE A 374 -6.41 7.12 5.62
N GLU A 375 -7.49 7.82 5.31
CA GLU A 375 -7.49 8.94 4.37
C GLU A 375 -8.09 10.19 5.01
N GLN A 376 -7.43 11.33 4.86
CA GLN A 376 -7.98 12.62 5.33
C GLN A 376 -9.29 12.94 4.61
N ALA A 377 -10.28 13.44 5.35
CA ALA A 377 -11.63 13.68 4.83
C ALA A 377 -11.65 14.61 3.61
N GLU A 378 -10.75 15.58 3.52
CA GLU A 378 -10.60 16.50 2.39
C GLU A 378 -10.26 15.77 1.10
N THR A 379 -9.41 14.76 1.20
CA THR A 379 -8.90 14.02 0.05
C THR A 379 -9.83 12.89 -0.37
N TYR A 380 -10.61 12.33 0.55
CA TYR A 380 -11.43 11.14 0.30
C TYR A 380 -12.46 11.36 -0.83
N LYS A 381 -12.61 10.38 -1.72
CA LYS A 381 -13.56 10.39 -2.84
C LYS A 381 -14.28 9.05 -2.94
N VAL A 382 -15.59 9.08 -2.76
CA VAL A 382 -16.45 7.88 -2.88
C VAL A 382 -16.30 7.26 -4.27
N GLY A 383 -16.10 5.95 -4.31
CA GLY A 383 -16.09 5.16 -5.55
C GLY A 383 -14.76 5.17 -6.32
N ARG A 384 -13.72 5.84 -5.82
CA ARG A 384 -12.35 5.75 -6.36
C ARG A 384 -11.34 5.13 -5.38
N GLU A 385 -11.83 4.58 -4.27
CA GLU A 385 -11.03 3.87 -3.27
C GLU A 385 -10.37 2.64 -3.90
N GLY A 386 -9.04 2.64 -3.92
CA GLY A 386 -8.27 1.44 -4.20
C GLY A 386 -8.24 0.57 -2.96
N ILE A 387 -9.05 -0.49 -2.92
CA ILE A 387 -8.90 -1.52 -1.88
C ILE A 387 -7.56 -2.20 -2.15
N ILE A 388 -6.64 -2.11 -1.18
CA ILE A 388 -5.29 -2.66 -1.28
C ILE A 388 -5.07 -3.58 -0.08
N ILE A 389 -4.84 -4.85 -0.35
CA ILE A 389 -4.39 -5.84 0.64
C ILE A 389 -3.20 -6.55 0.02
N VAL A 390 -2.00 -6.16 0.42
CA VAL A 390 -0.77 -6.87 0.08
C VAL A 390 -0.11 -7.34 1.36
N PHE A 391 0.10 -8.65 1.45
CA PHE A 391 1.00 -9.27 2.42
C PHE A 391 2.40 -9.20 1.83
N THR A 392 3.22 -8.29 2.33
CA THR A 392 4.59 -8.19 1.83
C THR A 392 5.43 -9.35 2.36
N PRO A 393 6.27 -9.97 1.52
CA PRO A 393 7.30 -10.88 2.03
C PRO A 393 8.20 -10.12 3.01
N GLY A 394 8.45 -10.71 4.19
CA GLY A 394 9.44 -10.19 5.12
C GLY A 394 10.83 -10.18 4.50
N PRO A 395 11.78 -9.39 5.04
CA PRO A 395 13.15 -9.40 4.56
C PRO A 395 13.71 -10.84 4.62
N LYS A 396 14.21 -11.34 3.49
CA LYS A 396 14.89 -12.63 3.44
C LYS A 396 16.09 -12.56 4.40
N LYS A 397 16.15 -13.44 5.40
CA LYS A 397 17.41 -13.70 6.09
C LYS A 397 18.37 -14.28 5.05
N GLU A 398 19.46 -13.59 4.79
CA GLU A 398 20.58 -14.17 4.05
C GLU A 398 21.09 -15.37 4.83
N VAL A 399 21.04 -16.53 4.20
CA VAL A 399 21.65 -17.76 4.72
C VAL A 399 23.14 -17.63 4.40
N THR A 400 23.94 -17.24 5.39
CA THR A 400 25.34 -17.63 5.41
C THR A 400 25.38 -19.13 5.61
N ALA A 401 25.86 -19.85 4.59
CA ALA A 401 26.13 -21.29 4.64
C ALA A 401 27.20 -21.61 5.70
#